data_AF-A0A6B3EUA0-F1
#
_entry.id   AF-A0A6B3EUA0-F1
#
_cell.length_a   1.000
_cell.length_b   1.000
_cell.length_c   1.000
_cell.angle_alpha   90.00
_cell.angle_beta   90.00
_cell.angle_gamma   90.00
#
_symmetry.space_group_name_H-M   'P 1'
#
loop_
_entity.id
_entity.type
_entity.pdbx_description
1 polymer ?
#
loop_
_entity_poly.entity_id
_entity_poly.type
_entity_poly.pdbx_seq_one_letter_code
_entity_poly.pdbx_strand_id
1 'polypeptide(L)' 'WRGPAWFNVNWLLERGLRLHGRTDEADALRESVLRAASASGFAEYVDPYTGAARGTRAFGWTAALGLDL' A
#
# COMPACT_ATOMS: atom_id res chain seq x y z
N TRP A 1 -13.09 0.44 4.22
CA TRP A 1 -12.99 -0.39 5.43
C TRP A 1 -13.90 -1.62 5.49
N ARG A 2 -14.53 -2.06 4.38
CA ARG A 2 -15.33 -3.31 4.35
C ARG A 2 -14.86 -4.25 3.23
N GLY A 3 -13.54 -4.44 3.12
CA GLY A 3 -12.93 -5.23 2.04
C GLY A 3 -11.84 -4.58 1.17
N PRO A 4 -11.73 -3.24 1.00
CA PRO A 4 -10.68 -2.69 0.13
C PRO A 4 -9.28 -2.81 0.75
N ALA A 5 -8.25 -2.82 -0.11
CA ALA A 5 -6.85 -2.79 0.32
C ALA A 5 -6.40 -1.34 0.56
N TRP A 6 -5.83 -1.07 1.73
CA TRP A 6 -5.42 0.28 2.16
C TRP A 6 -3.90 0.40 2.23
N PHE A 7 -3.36 1.50 1.72
CA PHE A 7 -1.92 1.74 1.67
C PHE A 7 -1.29 1.87 3.07
N ASN A 8 -1.95 2.59 3.99
CA ASN A 8 -1.48 2.76 5.37
C ASN A 8 -1.48 1.46 6.19
N VAL A 9 -2.47 0.58 5.98
CA VAL A 9 -2.51 -0.72 6.65
C VAL A 9 -1.39 -1.62 6.12
N ASN A 10 -1.18 -1.67 4.81
CA ASN A 10 -0.08 -2.47 4.23
C ASN A 10 1.29 -1.94 4.66
N TRP A 11 1.47 -0.63 4.74
CA TRP A 11 2.67 -0.02 5.31
C TRP A 11 2.93 -0.43 6.78
N LEU A 12 1.87 -0.46 7.60
CA LEU A 12 2.00 -0.90 8.99
C LEU A 12 2.40 -2.38 9.08
N LEU A 13 1.85 -3.21 8.21
CA LEU A 13 2.20 -4.63 8.11
C LEU A 13 3.64 -4.83 7.63
N GLU A 14 4.09 -4.05 6.65
CA GLU A 14 5.49 -4.08 6.16
C GLU A 14 6.48 -3.82 7.31
N ARG A 15 6.23 -2.79 8.12
CA ARG A 15 7.06 -2.49 9.30
C ARG A 15 7.02 -3.61 10.33
N GLY A 16 5.85 -4.19 10.55
CA GLY A 16 5.67 -5.35 11.41
C GLY A 16 6.49 -6.56 10.94
N LEU A 17 6.48 -6.84 9.64
CA LEU A 17 7.27 -7.92 9.03
C LEU A 17 8.77 -7.68 9.21
N ARG A 18 9.25 -6.46 8.93
CA ARG A 18 10.67 -6.10 9.15
C ARG A 18 11.09 -6.29 10.59
N LEU A 19 10.28 -5.81 11.55
CA LEU A 19 10.58 -5.91 12.97
C LEU A 19 10.74 -7.37 13.44
N HIS A 20 10.04 -8.31 12.81
CA HIS A 20 10.07 -9.73 13.15
C HIS A 20 11.02 -10.55 12.26
N GLY A 21 11.91 -9.89 11.50
CA GLY A 21 12.88 -10.57 10.64
C GLY A 21 12.29 -11.27 9.41
N ARG A 22 11.05 -10.94 9.04
CA ARG A 22 10.36 -11.45 7.84
C ARG A 22 10.65 -10.55 6.65
N THR A 23 11.93 -10.47 6.29
CA THR A 23 12.44 -9.49 5.31
C THR A 23 11.90 -9.73 3.91
N ASP A 24 11.85 -10.99 3.48
CA ASP A 24 11.41 -11.34 2.12
C ASP A 24 9.93 -11.00 1.91
N GLU A 25 9.08 -11.28 2.90
CA GLU A 25 7.67 -10.88 2.84
C GLU A 25 7.49 -9.36 2.93
N ALA A 26 8.32 -8.66 3.73
CA ALA A 26 8.29 -7.21 3.81
C ALA A 26 8.67 -6.57 2.46
N ASP A 27 9.70 -7.08 1.80
CA ASP A 27 10.17 -6.58 0.51
C ASP A 27 9.12 -6.84 -0.59
N ALA A 28 8.54 -8.04 -0.62
CA ALA A 28 7.45 -8.36 -1.54
C ALA A 28 6.22 -7.44 -1.32
N LEU A 29 5.88 -7.15 -0.06
CA LEU A 29 4.79 -6.25 0.28
C LEU A 29 5.09 -4.80 -0.13
N ARG A 30 6.29 -4.29 0.21
CA ARG A 30 6.77 -2.95 -0.19
C ARG A 30 6.62 -2.76 -1.70
N GLU A 31 7.14 -3.69 -2.49
CA GLU A 31 7.04 -3.63 -3.94
C GLU A 31 5.59 -3.62 -4.44
N SER A 32 4.73 -4.46 -3.87
CA SER A 32 3.31 -4.53 -4.24
C SER A 32 2.59 -3.20 -3.96
N VAL A 33 2.87 -2.61 -2.79
CA VAL A 33 2.30 -1.33 -2.36
C VAL A 33 2.75 -0.20 -3.28
N LEU A 34 4.05 -0.10 -3.59
CA LEU A 34 4.57 0.93 -4.49
C LEU A 34 3.98 0.82 -5.90
N ARG A 35 3.91 -0.39 -6.45
CA ARG A 35 3.30 -0.64 -7.78
C ARG A 35 1.83 -0.23 -7.79
N ALA A 36 1.06 -0.62 -6.77
CA ALA A 36 -0.35 -0.26 -6.66
C ALA A 36 -0.55 1.25 -6.46
N ALA A 37 0.32 1.92 -5.71
CA ALA A 37 0.24 3.36 -5.49
C ALA A 37 0.45 4.13 -6.80
N SER A 38 1.50 3.76 -7.56
CA SER A 38 1.79 4.37 -8.85
C SER A 38 0.68 4.11 -9.87
N ALA A 39 0.27 2.85 -10.04
CA ALA A 39 -0.75 2.45 -11.02
C ALA A 39 -2.13 3.05 -10.73
N SER A 40 -2.46 3.30 -9.46
CA SER A 40 -3.75 3.88 -9.05
C SER A 40 -3.80 5.41 -9.07
N GLY A 41 -2.68 6.09 -9.38
CA GLY A 41 -2.58 7.55 -9.25
C GLY A 41 -2.67 8.02 -7.81
N PHE A 42 -2.02 7.29 -6.90
CA PHE A 42 -2.03 7.52 -5.44
C PHE A 42 -3.45 7.57 -4.88
N ALA A 43 -4.23 6.52 -5.12
CA ALA A 43 -5.60 6.43 -4.62
C ALA A 43 -5.65 6.27 -3.10
N GLU A 44 -6.80 6.60 -2.50
CA GLU A 44 -7.05 6.41 -1.06
C GLU A 44 -7.01 4.93 -0.66
N TYR A 45 -7.60 4.06 -1.48
CA TYR A 45 -7.57 2.60 -1.38
C TYR A 45 -7.87 1.98 -2.75
N VAL A 46 -7.59 0.68 -2.90
CA VAL A 46 -7.84 -0.06 -4.14
C VAL A 46 -8.77 -1.24 -3.90
N ASP A 47 -9.47 -1.64 -4.95
CA ASP A 47 -10.09 -2.96 -5.02
C ASP A 47 -9.00 -4.04 -4.95
N PRO A 48 -9.09 -5.01 -4.02
CA PRO A 48 -8.00 -5.94 -3.75
C PRO A 48 -7.80 -6.99 -4.85
N TYR A 49 -8.78 -7.19 -5.72
CA TYR A 49 -8.73 -8.21 -6.78
C TYR A 49 -8.33 -7.61 -8.13
N THR A 50 -8.79 -6.39 -8.40
CA THR A 50 -8.61 -5.73 -9.70
C THR A 50 -7.57 -4.62 -9.67
N GLY A 51 -7.17 -4.17 -8.47
CA GLY A 51 -6.32 -2.98 -8.31
C GLY A 51 -7.03 -1.67 -8.69
N ALA A 52 -8.33 -1.71 -8.99
CA ALA A 52 -9.07 -0.55 -9.40
C ALA A 52 -9.06 0.50 -8.29
N ALA A 53 -8.61 1.70 -8.64
CA ALA A 53 -8.51 2.82 -7.72
C ALA A 53 -9.91 3.24 -7.21
N ARG A 54 -10.06 3.39 -5.90
CA ARG A 54 -11.31 3.81 -5.23
C ARG A 54 -11.04 4.97 -4.28
N GLY A 55 -12.11 5.62 -3.83
CA GLY A 55 -12.00 6.87 -3.07
C GLY A 55 -11.31 7.98 -3.86
N THR A 56 -10.56 8.82 -3.15
CA THR A 56 -9.88 10.01 -3.69
C THR A 56 -8.60 9.64 -4.47
N ARG A 57 -8.21 10.45 -5.47
CA ARG A 57 -6.92 10.36 -6.19
C ARG A 57 -5.95 11.43 -5.70
N ALA A 58 -4.65 11.26 -5.96
CA ALA A 58 -3.61 12.13 -5.40
C ALA A 58 -3.77 12.28 -3.88
N PHE A 59 -4.08 11.17 -3.21
CA PHE A 59 -4.38 11.16 -1.79
C PHE A 59 -3.08 11.28 -0.98
N GLY A 60 -3.04 12.28 -0.08
CA GLY A 60 -1.81 12.73 0.56
C GLY A 60 -1.04 11.64 1.31
N TRP A 61 -1.73 10.78 2.09
CA TRP A 61 -1.01 9.69 2.76
C TRP A 61 -0.43 8.68 1.77
N THR A 62 -1.02 8.50 0.59
CA THR A 62 -0.60 7.41 -0.30
C THR A 62 0.69 7.83 -0.97
N ALA A 63 0.78 9.12 -1.33
CA ALA A 63 2.02 9.74 -1.74
C ALA A 63 3.08 9.71 -0.63
N ALA A 64 2.73 10.13 0.60
CA ALA A 64 3.67 10.17 1.71
C ALA A 64 4.24 8.78 2.05
N LEU A 65 3.39 7.75 2.08
CA LEU A 65 3.82 6.38 2.34
C LEU A 65 4.63 5.81 1.18
N GLY A 66 4.34 6.19 -0.06
CA GLY A 66 5.17 5.84 -1.21
C GLY A 66 6.58 6.43 -1.17
N LEU A 67 6.78 7.55 -0.47
CA LEU A 67 8.10 8.15 -0.24
C LEU A 67 8.89 7.48 0.90
N ASP A 68 8.18 6.98 1.93
CA ASP A 68 8.80 6.26 3.06
C ASP A 68 9.14 4.80 2.70
N LEU A 69 8.31 4.17 1.87
CA LEU A 69 8.51 2.83 1.32
C LEU A 69 9.47 2.84 0.14
#